data_AF-A0A941AI51-F1
#
_entry.id   AF-A0A941AI51-F1
#
_cell.length_a   1.000
_cell.length_b   1.000
_cell.length_c   1.000
_cell.angle_alpha   90.00
_cell.angle_beta   90.00
_cell.angle_gamma   90.00
#
_symmetry.space_group_name_H-M   'P 1'
#
loop_
_entity.id
_entity.type
_entity.pdbx_description
1 polymer ?
#
loop_
_entity_poly.entity_id
_entity_poly.type
_entity_poly.pdbx_seq_one_letter_code
_entity_poly.pdbx_strand_id
1 'polypeptide(L)' 'MTVDRRRTAHRKGSYGDAGVDGDLRRVDAVLDALGRREPVSGGDPAVRVLAALAADVDGQWLSSVSITPST' A
#
# COMPACT_ATOMS: atom_id res chain seq x y z
N MET A 1 47.52 -22.73 26.56
CA MET A 1 46.30 -21.92 26.72
C MET A 1 46.44 -20.66 25.87
N THR A 2 45.83 -20.63 24.69
CA THR A 2 45.83 -19.46 23.80
C THR A 2 44.38 -19.13 23.48
N VAL A 3 43.91 -17.99 23.98
CA VAL A 3 42.50 -17.58 23.85
C VAL A 3 42.34 -16.87 22.51
N ASP A 4 41.75 -17.57 21.56
CA ASP A 4 41.45 -17.08 20.23
C ASP A 4 40.28 -16.06 20.32
N ARG A 5 40.62 -14.77 20.33
CA ARG A 5 39.64 -13.68 20.45
C ARG A 5 39.01 -13.43 19.08
N ARG A 6 37.95 -14.18 18.78
CA ARG A 6 37.06 -13.92 17.65
C ARG A 6 36.44 -12.53 17.80
N ARG A 7 36.99 -11.55 17.08
CA ARG A 7 36.37 -10.23 16.90
C ARG A 7 35.18 -10.42 15.96
N THR A 8 33.99 -10.35 16.54
CA THR A 8 32.71 -10.35 15.84
C THR A 8 32.66 -9.21 14.84
N ALA A 9 32.36 -9.57 13.59
CA ALA A 9 32.10 -8.62 12.52
C ALA A 9 31.01 -7.64 12.97
N HIS A 10 31.28 -6.34 12.81
CA HIS A 10 30.28 -5.29 12.97
C HIS A 10 29.11 -5.56 12.01
N ARG A 11 28.04 -6.14 12.55
CA ARG A 11 26.76 -6.32 11.86
C ARG A 11 26.18 -4.93 11.62
N LYS A 12 26.46 -4.37 10.45
CA LYS A 12 25.88 -3.13 9.96
C LYS A 12 24.36 -3.31 9.94
N GLY A 13 23.66 -2.58 10.82
CA GLY A 13 22.22 -2.73 11.05
C GLY A 13 21.42 -2.42 9.80
N SER A 14 20.58 -3.38 9.38
CA SER A 14 19.50 -3.15 8.42
C SER A 14 18.36 -2.44 9.16
N TYR A 15 18.42 -1.12 9.24
CA TYR A 15 17.34 -0.27 9.78
C TYR A 15 16.56 0.45 8.66
N GLY A 16 16.79 0.09 7.39
CA GLY A 16 16.25 0.85 6.25
C GLY A 16 15.20 0.13 5.41
N ASP A 17 15.16 -1.20 5.42
CA ASP A 17 14.46 -1.96 4.38
C ASP A 17 13.17 -2.61 4.89
N ALA A 18 13.26 -3.33 6.01
CA ALA A 18 12.12 -4.07 6.57
C ALA A 18 10.92 -3.18 6.97
N GLY A 19 11.16 -1.92 7.32
CA GLY A 19 10.09 -0.94 7.59
C GLY A 19 9.40 -0.48 6.33
N VAL A 20 10.16 -0.17 5.28
CA VAL A 20 9.65 0.28 3.98
C VAL A 20 8.89 -0.85 3.29
N ASP A 21 9.40 -2.07 3.31
CA ASP A 21 8.72 -3.25 2.76
C ASP A 21 7.38 -3.52 3.47
N GLY A 22 7.34 -3.31 4.79
CA GLY A 22 6.13 -3.46 5.59
C GLY A 22 5.06 -2.42 5.21
N ASP A 23 5.47 -1.17 5.02
CA ASP A 23 4.58 -0.10 4.60
C ASP A 23 4.09 -0.29 3.16
N LEU A 24 4.95 -0.72 2.24
CA LEU A 24 4.57 -1.06 0.86
C LEU A 24 3.51 -2.17 0.83
N ARG A 25 3.72 -3.26 1.59
CA ARG A 25 2.73 -4.34 1.69
C ARG A 25 1.40 -3.88 2.26
N ARG A 26 1.41 -2.94 3.21
CA ARG A 26 0.18 -2.37 3.75
C ARG A 26 -0.55 -1.55 2.69
N VAL A 27 0.18 -0.73 1.94
CA VAL A 27 -0.38 0.08 0.85
C VAL A 27 -0.97 -0.82 -0.23
N ASP A 28 -0.24 -1.85 -0.66
CA ASP A 28 -0.72 -2.82 -1.65
C ASP A 28 -2.01 -3.49 -1.19
N ALA A 29 -2.11 -3.90 0.08
CA ALA A 29 -3.34 -4.50 0.61
C ALA A 29 -4.53 -3.52 0.59
N VAL A 30 -4.30 -2.24 0.85
CA VAL A 30 -5.34 -1.20 0.75
C VAL A 30 -5.78 -0.99 -0.70
N LEU A 31 -4.83 -0.91 -1.63
CA LEU A 31 -5.11 -0.74 -3.05
C LEU A 31 -5.87 -1.95 -3.63
N ASP A 32 -5.49 -3.16 -3.22
CA ASP A 32 -6.14 -4.40 -3.67
C ASP A 32 -7.59 -4.48 -3.15
N ALA A 33 -7.82 -4.10 -1.89
CA ALA A 33 -9.17 -3.99 -1.33
C ALA A 33 -10.04 -2.95 -2.08
N LEU A 34 -9.47 -1.78 -2.39
CA LEU A 34 -10.17 -0.76 -3.19
C LEU A 34 -10.49 -1.25 -4.61
N GLY A 35 -9.55 -1.93 -5.27
CA GLY A 35 -9.77 -2.52 -6.59
C GLY A 35 -10.88 -3.58 -6.61
N ARG A 36 -11.07 -4.28 -5.48
CA ARG A 36 -12.17 -5.23 -5.28
C ARG A 36 -13.47 -4.58 -4.80
N ARG A 37 -13.50 -3.26 -4.64
CA ARG A 37 -14.63 -2.48 -4.07
C ARG A 37 -15.01 -2.93 -2.66
N GLU A 38 -14.03 -3.41 -1.91
CA GLU A 38 -14.22 -3.80 -0.51
C GLU A 38 -14.17 -2.56 0.40
N PRO A 39 -15.02 -2.47 1.43
CA PRO A 39 -14.97 -1.36 2.37
C PRO A 39 -13.65 -1.38 3.15
N VAL A 40 -12.77 -0.43 2.86
CA VAL A 40 -11.54 -0.21 3.63
C VAL A 40 -11.87 0.65 4.85
N SER A 41 -12.00 0.01 6.02
CA SER A 41 -12.21 0.72 7.29
C SER A 41 -10.87 0.96 7.97
N GLY A 42 -10.51 2.23 8.13
CA GLY A 42 -9.23 2.64 8.74
C GLY A 42 -9.33 3.96 9.49
N GLY A 43 -8.52 4.08 10.54
CA GLY A 43 -8.31 5.34 11.26
C GLY A 43 -7.45 6.36 10.50
N ASP A 44 -6.75 5.90 9.45
CA ASP A 44 -5.85 6.73 8.66
C ASP A 44 -6.65 7.65 7.70
N PRO A 45 -6.53 8.99 7.82
CA PRO A 45 -7.21 9.92 6.93
C PRO A 45 -6.80 9.77 5.46
N ALA A 46 -5.55 9.38 5.17
CA ALA A 46 -5.08 9.18 3.80
C ALA A 46 -5.84 8.04 3.12
N VAL A 47 -6.10 6.94 3.84
CA VAL A 47 -6.88 5.81 3.35
C VAL A 47 -8.33 6.21 3.06
N ARG A 48 -8.92 7.08 3.90
CA ARG A 48 -10.29 7.58 3.69
C ARG A 48 -10.41 8.46 2.45
N VAL A 49 -9.44 9.37 2.25
CA VAL A 49 -9.40 10.22 1.05
C VAL A 49 -9.20 9.38 -0.21
N LEU A 50 -8.29 8.39 -0.14
CA LEU A 50 -8.06 7.47 -1.25
C LEU A 50 -9.31 6.67 -1.62
N ALA A 51 -10.05 6.15 -0.62
CA ALA A 51 -11.31 5.44 -0.84
C ALA A 51 -12.38 6.33 -1.49
N ALA A 52 -12.51 7.58 -1.03
CA ALA A 52 -13.44 8.55 -1.63
C ALA A 52 -13.08 8.89 -3.08
N LEU A 53 -11.78 9.08 -3.38
CA LEU A 53 -11.29 9.34 -4.73
C LEU A 53 -11.55 8.15 -5.66
N ALA A 54 -11.27 6.93 -5.20
CA ALA A 54 -11.54 5.72 -5.97
C ALA A 54 -13.02 5.59 -6.33
N ALA A 55 -13.92 5.88 -5.37
CA ALA A 55 -15.36 5.86 -5.62
C ALA A 55 -15.82 6.94 -6.61
N ASP A 56 -15.25 8.15 -6.56
CA ASP A 56 -15.54 9.23 -7.51
C ASP A 56 -15.11 8.84 -8.94
N VAL A 57 -13.88 8.32 -9.09
CA VAL A 57 -13.37 7.84 -10.40
C VAL A 57 -14.24 6.72 -10.96
N ASP A 58 -14.64 5.75 -10.14
CA ASP A 58 -15.58 4.69 -10.54
C ASP A 58 -16.91 5.28 -11.07
N GLY A 59 -17.45 6.29 -10.40
CA GLY A 59 -18.67 7.00 -10.82
C GLY A 59 -18.50 7.77 -12.14
N GLN A 60 -17.37 8.47 -12.32
CA GLN A 60 -17.04 9.19 -13.55
C GLN A 60 -16.82 8.24 -14.73
N TRP A 61 -16.19 7.10 -14.50
CA TRP A 61 -15.94 6.09 -15.53
C TRP A 61 -17.27 5.47 -16.01
N LEU A 62 -18.17 5.13 -15.08
CA LEU A 62 -19.52 4.64 -15.41
C LEU A 62 -20.36 5.69 -16.15
N SER A 63 -20.25 6.97 -15.76
CA SER A 63 -20.91 8.07 -16.47
C SER A 63 -20.39 8.24 -17.90
N SER A 64 -19.07 8.08 -18.11
CA SER A 64 -18.45 8.24 -19.43
C SER A 64 -18.79 7.10 -20.40
N VAL A 65 -18.99 5.87 -19.90
CA VAL A 65 -19.41 4.71 -20.74
C VAL A 65 -20.89 4.79 -21.13
N SER A 66 -21.73 5.46 -20.33
CA SER A 66 -23.15 5.65 -20.66
C SER A 66 -23.40 6.64 -21.81
N ILE A 67 -22.39 7.39 -22.25
CA ILE A 67 -22.41 8.24 -23.45
C ILE A 67 -21.96 7.40 -24.66
N THR A 68 -22.70 6.35 -24.96
CA THR A 68 -22.76 5.84 -26.33
C THR A 68 -24.14 6.18 -26.87
N PRO A 69 -24.31 7.32 -27.56
CA PRO A 69 -25.55 7.57 -28.28
C PRO A 69 -25.66 6.50 -29.38
N SER A 70 -26.74 5.73 -29.32
CA SER A 70 -27.12 4.84 -30.41
C SER A 70 -27.32 5.66 -31.68
N THR A 71 -26.54 5.38 -32.71
CA THR A 71 -26.84 5.75 -34.11
C THR A 71 -26.32 4.67 -35.04
#